data_AF-A0A6P4EVX9-F1
#
_entry.id   AF-A0A6P4EVX9-F1
#
_cell.length_a   1.000
_cell.length_b   1.000
_cell.length_c   1.000
_cell.angle_alpha   90.00
_cell.angle_beta   90.00
_cell.angle_gamma   90.00
#
_symmetry.space_group_name_H-M   'P 1'
#
loop_
_entity.id
_entity.type
_entity.pdbx_description
1 polymer ?
#
loop_
_entity_poly.entity_id
_entity_poly.type
_entity_poly.pdbx_seq_one_letter_code
_entity_poly.pdbx_strand_id
1 'polypeptide(L)' 'MKWLSVFLVFGILGLIGSLGTLSMAEPHPEPKGRPHTTRRPRNDNDSDRR' A
#
# COMPACT_ATOMS: atom_id res chain seq x y z
N MET A 1 15.23 -2.49 -37.80
CA MET A 1 15.52 -1.26 -37.04
C MET A 1 14.26 -0.45 -36.68
N LYS A 2 13.40 -0.06 -37.64
CA LYS A 2 12.19 0.74 -37.37
C LYS A 2 11.22 0.13 -36.33
N TRP A 3 11.04 -1.19 -36.38
CA TRP A 3 10.20 -1.92 -35.42
C TRP A 3 10.69 -1.82 -33.98
N LEU A 4 12.01 -1.83 -33.78
CA LEU A 4 12.63 -1.71 -32.46
C LEU A 4 12.44 -0.30 -31.90
N SER A 5 12.49 0.72 -32.76
CA SER A 5 12.15 2.11 -32.39
C SER A 5 10.69 2.26 -31.97
N VAL A 6 9.76 1.62 -32.68
CA VAL A 6 8.33 1.64 -32.32
C VAL A 6 8.12 0.97 -30.96
N PHE A 7 8.70 -0.21 -30.75
CA PHE A 7 8.65 -0.90 -29.47
C PHE A 7 9.24 -0.06 -28.34
N LEU A 8 10.39 0.60 -28.57
CA LEU A 8 11.05 1.45 -27.57
C LEU A 8 10.15 2.62 -27.16
N VAL A 9 9.53 3.31 -28.12
CA VAL A 9 8.65 4.45 -27.84
C VAL A 9 7.46 4.01 -27.00
N PHE A 10 6.76 2.94 -27.39
CA PHE A 10 5.62 2.42 -26.62
C PHE A 10 6.05 1.83 -25.26
N GLY A 11 7.23 1.22 -25.18
CA GLY A 11 7.79 0.72 -23.92
C GLY A 11 8.08 1.85 -22.93
N ILE A 12 8.69 2.94 -23.38
CA ILE A 12 8.92 4.14 -22.56
C ILE A 12 7.58 4.75 -22.13
N LEU A 13 6.61 4.83 -23.05
CA LEU A 13 5.27 5.37 -22.74
C LEU A 13 4.56 4.54 -21.66
N GLY A 14 4.63 3.21 -21.76
CA GLY A 14 4.08 2.29 -20.77
C GLY A 14 4.78 2.39 -19.42
N LEU A 15 6.10 2.56 -19.41
CA LEU A 15 6.88 2.74 -18.18
C LEU A 15 6.48 4.03 -17.46
N ILE A 16 6.37 5.15 -18.18
CA ILE A 16 5.90 6.43 -17.63
C ILE A 16 4.46 6.30 -17.11
N GLY A 17 3.58 5.66 -17.88
CA GLY A 17 2.20 5.40 -17.46
C GLY A 17 2.13 4.62 -16.14
N SER A 18 2.94 3.56 -16.00
CA SER A 18 2.98 2.76 -14.77
C SER A 18 3.43 3.56 -13.56
N LEU A 19 4.48 4.38 -13.71
CA LEU A 19 4.97 5.26 -12.64
C LEU A 19 3.94 6.33 -12.27
N GLY A 20 3.24 6.89 -13.27
CA GLY A 20 2.14 7.82 -13.07
C GLY A 20 1.04 7.23 -12.20
N THR A 21 0.60 6.00 -12.51
CA THR A 21 -0.46 5.33 -11.74
C THR A 21 -0.06 5.05 -10.29
N LEU A 22 1.21 4.70 -10.03
CA LEU A 22 1.72 4.51 -8.67
C LEU A 22 1.79 5.83 -7.91
N SER A 23 2.14 6.93 -8.58
CA SER A 23 2.22 8.26 -7.95
C SER A 23 0.86 8.84 -7.57
N MET A 24 -0.19 8.47 -8.30
CA MET A 24 -1.57 8.91 -8.06
C MET A 24 -2.39 7.89 -7.28
N ALA A 25 -1.82 6.74 -6.93
CA ALA A 25 -2.50 5.77 -6.09
C ALA A 25 -2.73 6.41 -4.72
N GLU A 26 -4.00 6.58 -4.35
CA GLU A 26 -4.34 6.98 -2.99
C GLU A 26 -3.74 5.98 -2.00
N PRO A 27 -3.13 6.45 -0.90
CA PRO A 27 -2.61 5.56 0.12
C PRO A 27 -3.74 4.65 0.62
N HIS A 28 -3.45 3.36 0.75
CA HIS A 28 -4.40 2.38 1.25
C HIS A 28 -5.08 2.92 2.52
N PRO A 29 -6.41 2.79 2.66
CA PRO A 29 -7.12 3.34 3.80
C PRO A 29 -6.52 2.78 5.08
N GLU A 30 -6.26 3.66 6.05
CA GLU A 30 -5.70 3.27 7.34
C GLU A 30 -6.59 2.17 7.96
N PRO A 31 -5.99 1.13 8.55
CA PRO A 31 -6.76 0.05 9.15
C PRO A 31 -7.70 0.64 10.19
N LYS A 32 -9.01 0.44 9.97
CA LYS A 32 -10.07 0.95 10.84
C LYS A 32 -9.73 0.66 12.29
N GLY A 33 -9.40 1.71 13.04
CA GLY A 33 -9.01 1.60 14.45
C GLY A 33 -10.09 0.85 15.24
N ARG A 34 -9.67 0.13 16.28
CA ARG A 34 -10.63 -0.50 17.20
C ARG A 34 -11.56 0.61 17.75
N PRO A 35 -12.88 0.38 17.81
CA PRO A 35 -13.78 1.32 18.49
C PRO A 35 -13.24 1.65 19.88
N HIS A 36 -13.29 2.94 20.24
CA HIS A 36 -12.78 3.46 21.52
C HIS A 36 -13.38 2.76 22.76
N THR A 37 -14.50 2.06 22.58
CA THR A 37 -15.24 1.36 23.63
C THR A 37 -14.83 -0.09 23.83
N THR A 38 -14.07 -0.70 22.92
CA THR A 38 -13.54 -2.07 23.09
C THR A 38 -12.22 -2.07 23.86
N ARG A 39 -12.28 -1.69 25.14
CA ARG A 39 -11.22 -2.06 26.09
C ARG A 39 -11.17 -3.58 26.13
N ARG A 40 -10.07 -4.19 25.69
CA ARG A 40 -9.86 -5.64 25.91
C ARG A 40 -9.94 -5.89 27.43
N PRO A 41 -10.64 -6.95 27.88
CA PRO A 41 -10.59 -7.35 29.28
C PRO A 41 -9.12 -7.48 29.70
N ARG A 42 -8.76 -6.93 30.87
CA ARG A 42 -7.45 -7.17 31.47
C ARG A 42 -7.39 -8.67 31.76
N ASN A 43 -6.36 -9.36 31.30
CA ASN A 43 -6.12 -10.73 31.71
C ASN A 43 -5.52 -10.68 33.12
N ASP A 44 -6.19 -11.28 34.11
CA ASP A 44 -5.70 -11.28 35.50
C ASP A 44 -4.39 -12.07 35.65
N ASN A 45 -4.01 -12.88 34.66
CA ASN A 45 -2.73 -13.61 34.65
C ASN A 45 -1.51 -12.74 34.28
N ASP A 46 -1.69 -11.46 33.89
CA ASP A 46 -0.57 -10.56 33.57
C ASP A 46 0.10 -9.92 34.80
N SER A 47 -0.48 -10.06 36.01
CA SER A 47 0.10 -9.50 37.24
C SER A 47 1.24 -10.31 37.84
N ASP A 48 1.42 -11.57 37.45
CA ASP A 48 2.38 -12.48 38.08
C ASP A 48 3.78 -12.48 37.43
N ARG A 49 4.05 -11.57 36.48
CA ARG A 49 5.31 -11.50 35.72
C ARG A 49 6.20 -10.30 36.06
N ARG A 50 6.07 -9.71 37.25
CA ARG A 50 6.89 -8.55 37.66
C ARG A 50 7.89 -8.88 38.75
#